data_AF-A0A8H4UW77-F1
#
_entry.id   AF-A0A8H4UW77-F1
#
_cell.length_a   1.000
_cell.length_b   1.000
_cell.length_c   1.000
_cell.angle_alpha   90.00
_cell.angle_beta   90.00
_cell.angle_gamma   90.00
#
_symmetry.space_group_name_H-M   'P 1'
#
loop_
_entity.id
_entity.type
_entity.pdbx_description
1 polymer ?
#
loop_
_entity_poly.entity_id
_entity_poly.type
_entity_poly.pdbx_seq_one_letter_code
_entity_poly.pdbx_strand_id
1 'polypeptide(L)'
;MDEIIQLLYRIMKVEWREEHEDNLLHEALLCLKALCTTSVALQRLKALSKELFPALLGMIFDEEKKGPSEFTTRGIIISLLFTHLSTAPEGEMPARAAEILAYLRDPTPNKHQVEFISNIYQPRPYRVWCREVTNVTKEVFWIFLHHLNVIPLNRDNVVVEQEGDYFKKHFPAPRPPVPAAPYVGGVEWDATNYLATHLDLMNGLIACQPTIELRNALREDLRASGFEKAMGGSMRTCKEKFYGAVHDCLKTWVSAARDDGWDFKFVREGPEPGSPKKSPIKSSSKKPIEEPPKLALDIDLEKKSPSRISDIDGWI
;
A
#
# COMPACT_ATOMS: atom_id res chain seq x y z
N MET A 1 16.20 -10.60 -23.16
CA MET A 1 15.02 -10.21 -22.34
C MET A 1 14.04 -11.36 -22.24
N ASP A 2 13.60 -11.93 -23.37
CA ASP A 2 12.62 -13.03 -23.36
C ASP A 2 13.04 -14.24 -22.51
N GLU A 3 14.31 -14.66 -22.57
CA GLU A 3 14.85 -15.72 -21.70
C GLU A 3 14.72 -15.41 -20.20
N ILE A 4 14.97 -14.15 -19.81
CA ILE A 4 14.81 -13.69 -18.41
C ILE A 4 13.33 -13.73 -18.01
N ILE A 5 12.44 -13.33 -18.91
CA ILE A 5 10.99 -13.34 -18.64
C ILE A 5 10.46 -14.78 -18.54
N GLN A 6 10.92 -15.68 -19.39
CA GLN A 6 10.60 -17.10 -19.29
C GLN A 6 11.14 -17.72 -18.00
N LEU A 7 12.34 -17.32 -17.56
CA LEU A 7 12.87 -17.72 -16.26
C LEU A 7 11.98 -17.23 -15.11
N LEU A 8 11.58 -15.94 -15.12
CA LEU A 8 10.66 -15.39 -14.11
C LEU A 8 9.34 -16.18 -14.05
N TYR A 9 8.73 -16.47 -15.20
CA TYR A 9 7.50 -17.27 -15.24
C TYR A 9 7.69 -18.71 -14.73
N ARG A 10 8.87 -19.31 -14.90
CA ARG A 10 9.18 -20.61 -14.31
C ARG A 10 9.28 -20.52 -12.79
N ILE A 11 9.97 -19.51 -12.27
CA ILE A 11 10.13 -19.29 -10.83
C ILE A 11 8.76 -19.04 -10.16
N MET A 12 7.90 -18.23 -10.80
CA MET A 12 6.54 -17.96 -10.31
C MET A 12 5.66 -19.19 -10.17
N LYS A 13 5.92 -20.25 -10.95
CA LYS A 13 5.15 -21.51 -10.91
C LYS A 13 5.61 -22.45 -9.80
N VAL A 14 6.73 -22.16 -9.15
CA VAL A 14 7.22 -22.97 -8.03
C VAL A 14 6.32 -22.71 -6.83
N GLU A 15 5.62 -23.75 -6.37
CA GLU A 15 4.64 -23.67 -5.29
C GLU A 15 5.28 -23.38 -3.92
N TRP A 16 6.48 -23.92 -3.69
CA TRP A 16 7.24 -23.75 -2.46
C TRP A 16 8.65 -23.28 -2.79
N ARG A 17 8.96 -22.03 -2.42
CA ARG A 17 10.26 -21.40 -2.67
C ARG A 17 11.12 -21.50 -1.41
N GLU A 18 12.30 -22.06 -1.55
CA GLU A 18 13.37 -21.95 -0.56
C GLU A 18 14.18 -20.67 -0.83
N GLU A 19 15.19 -20.42 0.00
CA GLU A 19 16.09 -19.28 -0.15
C GLU A 19 16.75 -19.22 -1.54
N HIS A 20 17.00 -20.37 -2.16
CA HIS A 20 17.60 -20.43 -3.49
C HIS A 20 16.69 -19.84 -4.58
N GLU A 21 15.41 -20.20 -4.61
CA GLU A 21 14.45 -19.70 -5.59
C GLU A 21 14.18 -18.21 -5.41
N ASP A 22 14.12 -17.72 -4.17
CA ASP A 22 13.95 -16.30 -3.89
C ASP A 22 15.19 -15.47 -4.28
N ASN A 23 16.40 -16.00 -4.08
CA ASN A 23 17.63 -15.38 -4.58
C ASN A 23 17.65 -15.36 -6.12
N LEU A 24 17.24 -16.45 -6.77
CA LEU A 24 17.15 -16.52 -8.23
C LEU A 24 16.11 -15.53 -8.77
N LEU A 25 14.96 -15.39 -8.08
CA LEU A 25 13.95 -14.39 -8.41
C LEU A 25 14.53 -12.97 -8.33
N HIS A 26 15.24 -12.67 -7.24
CA HIS A 26 15.88 -11.37 -7.04
C HIS A 26 16.83 -11.00 -8.18
N GLU A 27 17.77 -11.91 -8.50
CA GLU A 27 18.75 -11.68 -9.56
C GLU A 27 18.11 -11.59 -10.95
N ALA A 28 17.08 -12.40 -11.23
CA ALA A 28 16.34 -12.33 -12.49
C ALA A 28 15.60 -10.98 -12.64
N LEU A 29 15.01 -10.48 -11.56
CA LEU A 29 14.37 -9.16 -11.52
C LEU A 29 15.38 -8.02 -11.69
N LEU A 30 16.56 -8.11 -11.08
CA LEU A 30 17.65 -7.14 -11.29
C LEU A 30 18.14 -7.15 -12.75
N CYS A 31 18.32 -8.33 -13.34
CA CYS A 31 18.65 -8.47 -14.76
C CYS A 31 17.61 -7.79 -15.66
N LEU A 32 16.31 -8.03 -15.39
CA LEU A 32 15.23 -7.40 -16.13
C LEU A 32 15.26 -5.87 -15.99
N LYS A 33 15.44 -5.36 -14.77
CA LYS A 33 15.55 -3.92 -14.48
C LYS A 33 16.75 -3.30 -15.21
N ALA A 34 17.90 -3.96 -15.22
CA ALA A 34 19.09 -3.49 -15.92
C ALA A 34 18.88 -3.44 -17.44
N LEU A 35 18.23 -4.45 -18.03
CA LEU A 35 17.89 -4.44 -19.47
C LEU A 35 17.00 -3.24 -19.84
N CYS A 36 16.07 -2.86 -18.95
CA CYS A 36 15.16 -1.73 -19.15
C CYS A 36 15.85 -0.34 -19.14
N THR A 37 17.18 -0.27 -19.10
CA THR A 37 17.95 0.95 -19.39
C THR A 37 18.09 1.24 -20.89
N THR A 38 17.68 0.30 -21.76
CA THR A 38 17.75 0.44 -23.22
C THR A 38 16.37 0.62 -23.86
N SER A 39 16.28 1.39 -24.95
CA SER A 39 15.01 1.66 -25.64
C SER A 39 14.33 0.41 -26.20
N VAL A 40 15.11 -0.53 -26.75
CA VAL A 40 14.61 -1.80 -27.30
C VAL A 40 13.96 -2.65 -26.20
N ALA A 41 14.60 -2.73 -25.03
CA ALA A 41 14.06 -3.41 -23.87
C ALA A 41 12.76 -2.77 -23.37
N LEU A 42 12.68 -1.44 -23.33
CA LEU A 42 11.47 -0.72 -22.91
C LEU A 42 10.30 -0.96 -23.85
N GLN A 43 10.53 -1.01 -25.17
CA GLN A 43 9.51 -1.38 -26.15
C GLN A 43 9.02 -2.81 -25.92
N ARG A 44 9.92 -3.74 -25.63
CA ARG A 44 9.56 -5.14 -25.33
C ARG A 44 8.82 -5.25 -24.00
N LEU A 45 9.20 -4.50 -22.97
CA LEU A 45 8.48 -4.41 -21.69
C LEU A 45 7.04 -3.91 -21.91
N LYS A 46 6.86 -2.88 -22.74
CA LYS A 46 5.52 -2.39 -23.14
C LYS A 46 4.68 -3.46 -23.83
N ALA A 47 5.28 -4.30 -24.66
CA ALA A 47 4.53 -5.37 -25.32
C ALA A 47 4.05 -6.46 -24.34
N LEU A 48 4.76 -6.65 -23.22
CA LEU A 48 4.51 -7.72 -22.25
C LEU A 48 3.81 -7.25 -20.97
N SER A 49 3.57 -5.94 -20.81
CA SER A 49 3.04 -5.32 -19.59
C SER A 49 1.75 -5.97 -19.09
N LYS A 50 0.84 -6.29 -20.01
CA LYS A 50 -0.49 -6.89 -19.75
C LYS A 50 -0.46 -8.27 -19.11
N GLU A 51 0.60 -9.03 -19.34
CA GLU A 51 0.75 -10.38 -18.77
C GLU A 51 1.73 -10.35 -17.60
N LEU A 52 2.85 -9.65 -17.77
CA LEU A 52 3.96 -9.65 -16.83
C LEU A 52 3.62 -8.92 -15.52
N PHE A 53 3.03 -7.72 -15.58
CA PHE A 53 2.79 -6.96 -14.35
C PHE A 53 1.72 -7.57 -13.46
N PRO A 54 0.56 -8.05 -13.98
CA PRO A 54 -0.39 -8.78 -13.16
C PRO A 54 0.22 -10.03 -12.50
N ALA A 55 1.07 -10.78 -13.22
CA ALA A 55 1.75 -11.95 -12.65
C ALA A 55 2.72 -11.55 -11.52
N LEU A 56 3.52 -10.50 -11.73
CA LEU A 56 4.45 -9.99 -10.71
C LEU A 56 3.73 -9.42 -9.48
N LEU A 57 2.69 -8.62 -9.69
CA LEU A 57 1.87 -8.06 -8.61
C LEU A 57 1.12 -9.17 -7.85
N GLY A 58 0.70 -10.23 -8.55
CA GLY A 58 0.11 -11.42 -7.94
C GLY A 58 1.02 -12.03 -6.88
N MET A 59 2.34 -12.01 -7.06
CA MET A 59 3.27 -12.48 -6.02
C MET A 59 3.29 -11.57 -4.79
N ILE A 60 3.15 -10.25 -4.94
CA ILE A 60 3.19 -9.29 -3.82
C ILE A 60 1.86 -9.30 -3.06
N PHE A 61 0.76 -9.37 -3.79
CA PHE A 61 -0.60 -9.18 -3.28
C PHE A 61 -1.33 -10.50 -2.99
N ASP A 62 -0.61 -11.62 -3.05
CA ASP A 62 -1.13 -12.96 -2.77
C ASP A 62 -1.74 -13.06 -1.36
N GLU A 63 -2.94 -13.63 -1.26
CA GLU A 63 -3.63 -13.81 0.03
C GLU A 63 -2.92 -14.85 0.90
N GLU A 64 -2.31 -15.85 0.29
CA GLU A 64 -1.55 -16.90 0.98
C GLU A 64 -0.15 -16.43 1.38
N LYS A 65 0.23 -15.20 1.04
CA LYS A 65 1.54 -14.58 1.31
C LYS A 65 2.71 -15.46 0.86
N LYS A 66 2.55 -16.17 -0.26
CA LYS A 66 3.61 -16.97 -0.90
C LYS A 66 4.57 -16.11 -1.73
N GLY A 67 4.52 -14.78 -1.59
CA GLY A 67 5.39 -13.82 -2.26
C GLY A 67 6.81 -13.77 -1.70
N PRO A 68 7.74 -13.04 -2.36
CA PRO A 68 9.07 -12.81 -1.81
C PRO A 68 8.97 -12.01 -0.50
N SER A 69 9.67 -12.45 0.53
CA SER A 69 9.69 -11.79 1.85
C SER A 69 10.50 -10.50 1.85
N GLU A 70 11.59 -10.44 1.08
CA GLU A 70 12.53 -9.33 1.08
C GLU A 70 11.95 -8.05 0.46
N PHE A 71 12.08 -6.93 1.17
CA PHE A 71 11.61 -5.61 0.70
C PHE A 71 12.33 -5.18 -0.58
N THR A 72 13.61 -5.54 -0.72
CA THR A 72 14.42 -5.23 -1.90
C THR A 72 13.88 -5.94 -3.14
N THR A 73 13.55 -7.23 -3.04
CA THR A 73 12.95 -8.02 -4.13
C THR A 73 11.59 -7.48 -4.54
N ARG A 74 10.69 -7.25 -3.57
CA ARG A 74 9.36 -6.64 -3.82
C ARG A 74 9.50 -5.25 -4.44
N GLY A 75 10.46 -4.46 -3.98
CA GLY A 75 10.73 -3.10 -4.48
C GLY A 75 11.21 -3.06 -5.93
N ILE A 76 11.90 -4.09 -6.42
CA ILE A 76 12.29 -4.16 -7.84
C ILE A 76 11.05 -4.23 -8.73
N ILE A 77 10.04 -5.01 -8.35
CA ILE A 77 8.78 -5.13 -9.11
C ILE A 77 8.10 -3.77 -9.21
N ILE A 78 7.91 -3.07 -8.09
CA ILE A 78 7.31 -1.74 -8.08
C ILE A 78 8.14 -0.73 -8.87
N SER A 79 9.47 -0.83 -8.79
CA SER A 79 10.38 -0.02 -9.61
C SER A 79 10.19 -0.28 -11.10
N LEU A 80 9.96 -1.52 -11.54
CA LEU A 80 9.69 -1.84 -12.95
C LEU A 80 8.38 -1.23 -13.43
N LEU A 81 7.32 -1.22 -12.60
CA LEU A 81 6.09 -0.50 -12.92
C LEU A 81 6.35 1.01 -13.05
N PHE A 82 7.14 1.59 -12.14
CA PHE A 82 7.49 3.01 -12.24
C PHE A 82 8.35 3.31 -13.46
N THR A 83 9.33 2.45 -13.81
CA THR A 83 10.11 2.56 -15.05
C THR A 83 9.20 2.48 -16.27
N HIS A 84 8.20 1.59 -16.27
CA HIS A 84 7.23 1.49 -17.36
C HIS A 84 6.39 2.77 -17.52
N LEU A 85 6.06 3.41 -16.40
CA LEU A 85 5.35 4.69 -16.39
C LEU A 85 6.24 5.84 -16.87
N SER A 86 7.42 6.01 -16.26
CA SER A 86 8.29 7.18 -16.45
C SER A 86 9.00 7.22 -17.80
N THR A 87 9.08 6.10 -18.50
CA THR A 87 9.70 6.02 -19.83
C THR A 87 8.69 6.13 -20.98
N ALA A 88 7.40 6.26 -20.67
CA ALA A 88 6.38 6.46 -21.69
C ALA A 88 6.51 7.89 -22.30
N PRO A 89 6.31 8.05 -23.62
CA PRO A 89 6.18 9.38 -24.23
C PRO A 89 5.06 10.20 -23.57
N GLU A 90 5.21 11.52 -23.45
CA GLU A 90 4.26 12.42 -22.75
C GLU A 90 2.79 12.17 -23.17
N GLY A 91 2.53 12.03 -24.47
CA GLY A 91 1.17 11.76 -24.99
C GLY A 91 0.59 10.38 -24.66
N GLU A 92 1.42 9.41 -24.26
CA GLU A 92 0.98 8.06 -23.85
C GLU A 92 0.90 7.89 -22.34
N MET A 93 1.41 8.83 -21.54
CA MET A 93 1.49 8.67 -20.08
C MET A 93 0.13 8.51 -19.39
N PRO A 94 -0.94 9.25 -19.76
CA PRO A 94 -2.26 9.04 -19.16
C PRO A 94 -2.80 7.62 -19.40
N ALA A 95 -2.62 7.10 -20.62
CA ALA A 95 -3.03 5.73 -20.96
C ALA A 95 -2.19 4.69 -20.20
N ARG A 96 -0.88 4.93 -20.06
CA ARG A 96 0.05 4.12 -19.26
C ARG A 96 -0.36 4.06 -17.79
N ALA A 97 -0.72 5.20 -17.23
CA ALA A 97 -1.17 5.32 -15.85
C ALA A 97 -2.49 4.58 -15.63
N ALA A 98 -3.45 4.72 -16.55
CA ALA A 98 -4.71 3.99 -16.50
C ALA A 98 -4.51 2.47 -16.56
N GLU A 99 -3.59 2.00 -17.40
CA GLU A 99 -3.21 0.58 -17.50
C GLU A 99 -2.64 0.06 -16.16
N ILE A 100 -1.66 0.77 -15.58
CA ILE A 100 -1.07 0.41 -14.29
C ILE A 100 -2.11 0.44 -13.16
N LEU A 101 -2.97 1.46 -13.12
CA LEU A 101 -4.06 1.56 -12.15
C LEU A 101 -5.04 0.38 -12.27
N ALA A 102 -5.28 -0.15 -13.47
CA ALA A 102 -6.09 -1.33 -13.66
C ALA A 102 -5.44 -2.58 -13.04
N TYR A 103 -4.11 -2.73 -13.15
CA TYR A 103 -3.38 -3.84 -12.52
C TYR A 103 -3.35 -3.78 -10.99
N LEU A 104 -3.33 -2.57 -10.43
CA LEU A 104 -3.32 -2.34 -8.98
C LEU A 104 -4.73 -2.40 -8.35
N ARG A 105 -5.79 -2.40 -9.17
CA ARG A 105 -7.17 -2.38 -8.69
C ARG A 105 -7.54 -3.72 -8.07
N ASP A 106 -8.16 -3.68 -6.88
CA ASP A 106 -8.76 -4.85 -6.24
C ASP A 106 -9.71 -5.55 -7.24
N PRO A 107 -9.67 -6.90 -7.33
CA PRO A 107 -10.58 -7.63 -8.20
C PRO A 107 -12.02 -7.37 -7.75
N THR A 108 -12.90 -7.01 -8.68
CA THR A 108 -14.32 -6.82 -8.40
C THR A 108 -14.97 -8.17 -8.10
N PRO A 109 -15.50 -8.41 -6.89
CA PRO A 109 -16.19 -9.66 -6.61
C PRO A 109 -17.46 -9.77 -7.45
N ASN A 110 -17.65 -10.90 -8.14
CA ASN A 110 -18.87 -11.24 -8.91
C ASN A 110 -20.15 -11.39 -8.07
N LYS A 111 -20.14 -10.96 -6.80
CA LYS A 111 -21.30 -11.11 -5.92
C LYS A 111 -22.23 -9.92 -6.14
N HIS A 112 -23.41 -10.18 -6.71
CA HIS A 112 -24.51 -9.23 -6.75
C HIS A 112 -24.76 -8.70 -5.33
N GLN A 113 -24.37 -7.45 -5.09
CA GLN A 113 -24.70 -6.77 -3.85
C GLN A 113 -26.18 -6.39 -3.89
N VAL A 114 -26.89 -6.69 -2.81
CA VAL A 114 -28.30 -6.33 -2.67
C VAL A 114 -28.41 -4.80 -2.64
N GLU A 115 -29.40 -4.24 -3.33
CA GLU A 115 -29.54 -2.79 -3.60
C GLU A 115 -29.50 -1.90 -2.33
N PHE A 116 -29.96 -2.41 -1.18
CA PHE A 116 -29.91 -1.68 0.10
C PHE A 116 -28.47 -1.54 0.66
N ILE A 117 -27.55 -2.45 0.32
CA ILE A 117 -26.14 -2.42 0.75
C ILE A 117 -25.33 -1.46 -0.13
N SER A 118 -25.72 -1.33 -1.41
CA SER A 118 -25.05 -0.48 -2.40
C SER A 118 -25.00 0.99 -1.98
N ASN A 119 -26.03 1.47 -1.26
CA ASN A 119 -26.11 2.86 -0.78
C ASN A 119 -25.20 3.16 0.44
N ILE A 120 -24.59 2.14 1.05
CA ILE A 120 -23.74 2.28 2.26
C ILE A 120 -22.26 2.05 1.92
N TYR A 121 -21.96 1.36 0.82
CA TYR A 121 -20.60 0.97 0.49
C TYR A 121 -19.84 2.08 -0.24
N GLN A 122 -18.85 2.67 0.43
CA GLN A 122 -17.84 3.48 -0.25
C GLN A 122 -16.86 2.56 -0.99
N PRO A 123 -16.66 2.71 -2.31
CA PRO A 123 -15.71 1.89 -3.05
C PRO A 123 -14.28 2.13 -2.54
N ARG A 124 -13.52 1.03 -2.40
CA ARG A 124 -12.11 1.05 -1.96
C ARG A 124 -11.25 0.27 -2.95
N PRO A 125 -11.02 0.83 -4.14
CA PRO A 125 -10.48 0.08 -5.27
C PRO A 125 -9.01 -0.32 -5.13
N TYR A 126 -8.27 0.20 -4.14
CA TYR A 126 -6.83 -0.05 -3.97
C TYR A 126 -6.50 -0.56 -2.56
N ARG A 127 -7.42 -1.30 -1.94
CA ARG A 127 -7.27 -1.76 -0.54
C ARG A 127 -6.15 -2.78 -0.41
N VAL A 128 -5.96 -3.69 -1.37
CA VAL A 128 -4.87 -4.68 -1.32
C VAL A 128 -3.51 -3.99 -1.45
N TRP A 129 -3.39 -3.05 -2.39
CA TRP A 129 -2.18 -2.24 -2.52
C TRP A 129 -1.90 -1.40 -1.26
N CYS A 130 -2.91 -0.72 -0.71
CA CYS A 130 -2.76 0.05 0.53
C CYS A 130 -2.41 -0.84 1.73
N ARG A 131 -2.92 -2.07 1.78
CA ARG A 131 -2.61 -3.04 2.84
C ARG A 131 -1.13 -3.41 2.82
N GLU A 132 -0.58 -3.68 1.65
CA GLU A 132 0.85 -3.99 1.50
C GLU A 132 1.70 -2.87 2.11
N VAL A 133 1.46 -1.65 1.63
CA VAL A 133 2.12 -0.42 2.12
C VAL A 133 1.96 -0.23 3.63
N THR A 134 0.76 -0.47 4.16
CA THR A 134 0.48 -0.31 5.60
C THR A 134 1.17 -1.39 6.44
N ASN A 135 1.31 -2.61 5.94
CA ASN A 135 1.95 -3.70 6.70
C ASN A 135 3.43 -3.40 6.96
N VAL A 136 4.15 -2.85 5.98
CA VAL A 136 5.54 -2.38 6.16
C VAL A 136 5.67 -1.42 7.34
N THR A 137 4.71 -0.48 7.48
CA THR A 137 4.71 0.49 8.59
C THR A 137 4.43 -0.12 9.97
N LYS A 138 3.87 -1.32 10.03
CA LYS A 138 3.62 -2.03 11.30
C LYS A 138 4.80 -2.92 11.69
N GLU A 139 5.51 -3.43 10.70
CA GLU A 139 6.60 -4.39 10.89
C GLU A 139 7.90 -3.69 11.29
N VAL A 140 8.17 -2.48 10.77
CA VAL A 140 9.54 -1.92 10.76
C VAL A 140 9.70 -0.54 11.45
N PHE A 141 8.61 0.15 11.85
CA PHE A 141 8.69 1.59 12.20
C PHE A 141 8.73 1.94 13.70
N TRP A 142 8.68 0.99 14.63
CA TRP A 142 8.42 1.30 16.05
C TRP A 142 9.56 2.03 16.80
N ILE A 143 10.77 2.12 16.23
CA ILE A 143 11.96 2.68 16.92
C ILE A 143 12.20 4.18 16.62
N PHE A 144 11.78 4.70 15.47
CA PHE A 144 12.21 6.02 14.96
C PHE A 144 11.08 7.01 14.66
N LEU A 145 10.00 7.01 15.45
CA LEU A 145 8.83 7.88 15.23
C LEU A 145 8.87 9.21 15.99
N HIS A 146 8.72 10.29 15.23
CA HIS A 146 8.62 11.68 15.65
C HIS A 146 7.24 12.20 15.24
N HIS A 147 6.25 12.05 16.13
CA HIS A 147 4.85 12.40 15.84
C HIS A 147 4.63 13.86 15.46
N LEU A 148 5.54 14.75 15.90
CA LEU A 148 5.53 16.19 15.62
C LEU A 148 6.22 16.58 14.30
N ASN A 149 6.71 15.61 13.52
CA ASN A 149 7.19 15.90 12.18
C ASN A 149 6.10 16.59 11.37
N VAL A 150 6.48 17.58 10.58
CA VAL A 150 5.60 18.29 9.65
C VAL A 150 6.28 18.29 8.29
N ILE A 151 5.56 17.87 7.26
CA ILE A 151 6.09 17.90 5.89
C ILE A 151 6.19 19.39 5.45
N PRO A 152 7.37 19.86 5.04
CA PRO A 152 7.53 21.25 4.62
C PRO A 152 6.76 21.49 3.32
N LEU A 153 6.19 22.68 3.19
CA LEU A 153 5.63 23.18 1.93
C LEU A 153 6.72 23.97 1.22
N ASN A 154 6.91 23.71 -0.07
CA ASN A 154 7.65 24.64 -0.92
C ASN A 154 6.83 25.93 -1.00
N ARG A 155 7.33 26.99 -0.35
CA ARG A 155 6.67 28.31 -0.31
C ARG A 155 6.84 29.09 -1.60
N ASP A 156 7.83 28.71 -2.40
CA ASP A 156 8.14 29.34 -3.66
C ASP A 156 7.36 28.66 -4.77
N ASN A 157 6.37 29.39 -5.31
CA ASN A 157 5.81 29.31 -6.67
C ASN A 157 4.29 29.55 -6.64
N VAL A 158 3.92 30.82 -6.43
CA VAL A 158 2.69 31.37 -6.99
C VAL A 158 2.98 31.61 -8.48
N VAL A 159 2.92 30.56 -9.29
CA VAL A 159 2.97 30.69 -10.75
C VAL A 159 1.61 30.26 -11.26
N VAL A 160 0.97 31.14 -12.01
CA VAL A 160 -0.30 30.89 -12.70
C VAL A 160 -0.04 29.76 -13.71
N GLU A 161 -0.56 28.56 -13.43
CA GLU A 161 -0.24 27.36 -14.21
C GLU A 161 -0.94 27.37 -15.57
N GLN A 162 -0.19 27.14 -16.64
CA GLN A 162 -0.73 26.63 -17.91
C GLN A 162 -0.95 25.12 -17.77
N GLU A 163 -2.04 24.61 -18.34
CA GLU A 163 -2.30 23.17 -18.49
C GLU A 163 -1.12 22.51 -19.25
N GLY A 164 -0.20 21.90 -18.51
CA GLY A 164 1.05 21.32 -19.04
C GLY A 164 2.25 21.41 -18.08
N ASP A 165 2.22 22.31 -17.09
CA ASP A 165 3.29 22.45 -16.09
C ASP A 165 3.18 21.44 -14.93
N TYR A 166 1.94 21.04 -14.61
CA TYR A 166 1.65 20.19 -13.44
C TYR A 166 2.46 18.88 -13.42
N PHE A 167 2.50 18.16 -14.55
CA PHE A 167 3.27 16.92 -14.66
C PHE A 167 4.76 17.16 -14.39
N LYS A 168 5.36 18.17 -15.03
CA LYS A 168 6.79 18.48 -14.88
C LYS A 168 7.16 18.88 -13.44
N LYS A 169 6.22 19.55 -12.76
CA LYS A 169 6.37 20.02 -11.38
C LYS A 169 6.20 18.90 -10.34
N HIS A 170 5.28 17.97 -10.57
CA HIS A 170 4.86 16.99 -9.55
C HIS A 170 5.21 15.53 -9.87
N PHE A 171 5.70 15.22 -11.06
CA PHE A 171 6.19 13.88 -11.35
C PHE A 171 7.46 13.59 -10.53
N PRO A 172 7.63 12.38 -9.94
CA PRO A 172 8.78 12.09 -9.11
C PRO A 172 10.10 12.23 -9.86
N ALA A 173 11.01 13.03 -9.31
CA ALA A 173 12.35 13.21 -9.84
C ALA A 173 13.30 12.09 -9.38
N PRO A 174 14.30 11.71 -10.20
CA PRO A 174 15.37 10.82 -9.75
C PRO A 174 16.09 11.38 -8.52
N ARG A 175 16.23 10.56 -7.48
CA ARG A 175 16.98 10.93 -6.28
C ARG A 175 18.48 10.81 -6.51
N PRO A 176 19.30 11.67 -5.86
CA PRO A 176 20.74 11.52 -5.89
C PRO A 176 21.16 10.18 -5.23
N PRO A 177 22.34 9.64 -5.58
CA PRO A 177 22.88 8.46 -4.92
C PRO A 177 23.00 8.67 -3.42
N VAL A 178 22.61 7.66 -2.63
CA VAL A 178 22.69 7.70 -1.17
C VAL A 178 24.16 7.51 -0.75
N PRO A 179 24.76 8.42 0.04
CA PRO A 179 26.11 8.24 0.55
C PRO A 179 26.21 6.99 1.44
N ALA A 180 27.36 6.32 1.44
CA ALA A 180 27.62 5.21 2.35
C ALA A 180 27.54 5.69 3.81
N ALA A 181 26.68 5.04 4.61
CA ALA A 181 26.53 5.33 6.03
C ALA A 181 26.14 4.05 6.79
N PRO A 182 26.40 3.95 8.12
CA PRO A 182 26.19 2.71 8.87
C PRO A 182 24.74 2.19 8.91
N TYR A 183 23.76 3.05 8.69
CA TYR A 183 22.34 2.70 8.67
C TYR A 183 21.82 2.31 7.27
N VAL A 184 22.66 2.42 6.24
CA VAL A 184 22.33 2.03 4.86
C VAL A 184 22.48 0.51 4.72
N GLY A 185 21.50 -0.14 4.08
CA GLY A 185 21.48 -1.60 3.89
C GLY A 185 20.95 -2.40 5.09
N GLY A 186 20.42 -1.73 6.12
CA GLY A 186 19.65 -2.39 7.18
C GLY A 186 18.19 -2.60 6.78
N VAL A 187 17.49 -3.48 7.49
CA VAL A 187 16.07 -3.83 7.23
C VAL A 187 15.15 -2.61 7.20
N GLU A 188 15.38 -1.62 8.09
CA GLU A 188 14.62 -0.38 8.10
C GLU A 188 14.88 0.51 6.88
N TRP A 189 16.13 0.53 6.42
CA TRP A 189 16.52 1.27 5.22
C TRP A 189 15.87 0.62 3.99
N ASP A 190 15.89 -0.70 3.87
CA ASP A 190 15.22 -1.41 2.78
C ASP A 190 13.70 -1.20 2.80
N ALA A 191 13.08 -1.32 3.97
CA ALA A 191 11.65 -1.10 4.14
C ALA A 191 11.22 0.33 3.76
N THR A 192 12.01 1.34 4.16
CA THR A 192 11.69 2.74 3.85
C THR A 192 11.93 3.08 2.38
N ASN A 193 12.96 2.51 1.75
CA ASN A 193 13.12 2.63 0.29
C ASN A 193 12.00 1.90 -0.46
N TYR A 194 11.56 0.74 0.02
CA TYR A 194 10.42 0.04 -0.55
C TYR A 194 9.15 0.91 -0.49
N LEU A 195 8.85 1.51 0.67
CA LEU A 195 7.77 2.49 0.78
C LEU A 195 7.92 3.69 -0.16
N ALA A 196 9.14 4.23 -0.28
CA ALA A 196 9.40 5.34 -1.19
C ALA A 196 9.09 4.96 -2.66
N THR A 197 9.45 3.75 -3.10
CA THR A 197 9.13 3.28 -4.47
C THR A 197 7.62 3.20 -4.73
N HIS A 198 6.83 2.78 -3.73
CA HIS A 198 5.37 2.82 -3.84
C HIS A 198 4.80 4.23 -3.91
N LEU A 199 5.34 5.16 -3.10
CA LEU A 199 4.89 6.55 -3.13
C LEU A 199 5.30 7.26 -4.41
N ASP A 200 6.45 6.94 -4.99
CA ASP A 200 6.84 7.42 -6.32
C ASP A 200 5.88 6.93 -7.38
N LEU A 201 5.55 5.63 -7.38
CA LEU A 201 4.55 5.11 -8.30
C LEU A 201 3.22 5.84 -8.14
N MET A 202 2.74 6.03 -6.91
CA MET A 202 1.50 6.78 -6.64
C MET A 202 1.57 8.22 -7.15
N ASN A 203 2.60 8.97 -6.80
CA ASN A 203 2.78 10.36 -7.23
C ASN A 203 2.86 10.46 -8.76
N GLY A 204 3.57 9.52 -9.41
CA GLY A 204 3.64 9.44 -10.86
C GLY A 204 2.26 9.17 -11.48
N LEU A 205 1.48 8.24 -10.94
CA LEU A 205 0.14 7.92 -11.44
C LEU A 205 -0.83 9.10 -11.31
N ILE A 206 -0.76 9.86 -10.21
CA ILE A 206 -1.54 11.09 -10.00
C ILE A 206 -1.07 12.17 -10.99
N ALA A 207 0.23 12.41 -11.11
CA ALA A 207 0.78 13.42 -12.01
C ALA A 207 0.46 13.17 -13.49
N CYS A 208 0.26 11.91 -13.89
CA CYS A 208 -0.13 11.54 -15.25
C CYS A 208 -1.63 11.77 -15.57
N GLN A 209 -2.48 12.11 -14.59
CA GLN A 209 -3.88 12.41 -14.89
C GLN A 209 -4.02 13.83 -15.47
N PRO A 210 -4.73 14.00 -16.59
CA PRO A 210 -4.69 15.25 -17.36
C PRO A 210 -5.41 16.41 -16.66
N THR A 211 -6.50 16.15 -15.92
CA THR A 211 -7.32 17.20 -15.30
C THR A 211 -7.32 17.11 -13.78
N ILE A 212 -7.63 18.23 -13.11
CA ILE A 212 -7.74 18.32 -11.65
C ILE A 212 -8.82 17.35 -11.13
N GLU A 213 -9.92 17.21 -11.86
CA GLU A 213 -11.04 16.33 -11.49
C GLU A 213 -10.59 14.86 -11.47
N LEU A 214 -9.85 14.43 -12.49
CA LEU A 214 -9.32 13.06 -12.55
C LEU A 214 -8.25 12.81 -11.48
N ARG A 215 -7.39 13.80 -11.20
CA ARG A 215 -6.41 13.71 -10.11
C ARG A 215 -7.09 13.56 -8.76
N ASN A 216 -8.09 14.40 -8.48
CA ASN A 216 -8.81 14.38 -7.22
C ASN A 216 -9.74 13.15 -7.09
N ALA A 217 -10.30 12.65 -8.19
CA ALA A 217 -11.01 11.36 -8.19
C ALA A 217 -10.08 10.20 -7.80
N LEU A 218 -8.86 10.16 -8.35
CA LEU A 218 -7.86 9.16 -7.96
C LEU A 218 -7.43 9.33 -6.49
N ARG A 219 -7.24 10.57 -6.01
CA ARG A 219 -6.95 10.82 -4.58
C ARG A 219 -8.09 10.35 -3.68
N GLU A 220 -9.34 10.54 -4.07
CA GLU A 220 -10.50 10.02 -3.33
C GLU A 220 -10.46 8.50 -3.22
N ASP A 221 -10.22 7.80 -4.34
CA ASP A 221 -10.11 6.35 -4.38
C ASP A 221 -8.96 5.82 -3.50
N LEU A 222 -7.80 6.51 -3.52
CA LEU A 222 -6.65 6.20 -2.68
C LEU A 222 -6.91 6.50 -1.19
N ARG A 223 -7.57 7.61 -0.89
CA ARG A 223 -7.98 8.00 0.47
C ARG A 223 -8.96 7.01 1.06
N ALA A 224 -9.99 6.64 0.32
CA ALA A 224 -10.97 5.62 0.70
C ALA A 224 -10.29 4.27 0.98
N SER A 225 -9.26 3.94 0.19
CA SER A 225 -8.46 2.72 0.36
C SER A 225 -7.53 2.77 1.59
N GLY A 226 -7.21 3.96 2.10
CA GLY A 226 -6.50 4.18 3.36
C GLY A 226 -5.11 4.81 3.26
N PHE A 227 -4.68 5.27 2.07
CA PHE A 227 -3.31 5.74 1.85
C PHE A 227 -2.93 6.95 2.70
N GLU A 228 -3.82 7.96 2.77
CA GLU A 228 -3.57 9.16 3.58
C GLU A 228 -3.38 8.81 5.06
N LYS A 229 -4.13 7.82 5.56
CA LYS A 229 -3.97 7.31 6.93
C LYS A 229 -2.59 6.69 7.16
N ALA A 230 -2.03 5.96 6.20
CA ALA A 230 -0.68 5.42 6.32
C ALA A 230 0.38 6.53 6.23
N MET A 231 0.22 7.45 5.27
CA MET A 231 1.13 8.57 5.05
C MET A 231 1.19 9.51 6.26
N GLY A 232 0.04 10.01 6.74
CA GLY A 232 -0.05 10.87 7.91
C GLY A 232 0.00 10.13 9.26
N GLY A 233 -0.43 8.88 9.34
CA GLY A 233 -0.40 8.16 10.62
C GLY A 233 1.00 7.70 11.01
N SER A 234 1.77 7.25 10.02
CA SER A 234 3.00 6.50 10.25
C SER A 234 4.18 7.07 9.47
N MET A 235 4.07 7.20 8.14
CA MET A 235 5.23 7.53 7.29
C MET A 235 5.79 8.92 7.59
N ARG A 236 4.93 9.94 7.77
CA ARG A 236 5.36 11.29 8.17
C ARG A 236 6.25 11.26 9.41
N THR A 237 5.97 10.36 10.33
CA THR A 237 6.62 10.34 11.64
C THR A 237 8.02 9.76 11.59
N CYS A 238 8.48 9.11 10.52
CA CYS A 238 9.83 8.57 10.47
C CYS A 238 10.91 9.67 10.47
N LYS A 239 12.11 9.36 10.93
CA LYS A 239 13.22 10.34 10.96
C LYS A 239 13.62 10.79 9.55
N GLU A 240 13.39 12.06 9.21
CA GLU A 240 13.74 12.64 7.90
C GLU A 240 15.23 12.45 7.55
N LYS A 241 16.13 12.64 8.52
CA LYS A 241 17.59 12.50 8.30
C LYS A 241 18.01 11.13 7.79
N PHE A 242 17.32 10.06 8.21
CA PHE A 242 17.68 8.68 7.86
C PHE A 242 16.82 8.15 6.71
N TYR A 243 15.60 8.63 6.58
CA TYR A 243 14.61 8.13 5.62
C TYR A 243 14.11 9.26 4.70
N GLY A 244 15.05 10.03 4.16
CA GLY A 244 14.76 11.21 3.32
C GLY A 244 13.90 10.89 2.10
N ALA A 245 14.08 9.72 1.49
CA ALA A 245 13.32 9.30 0.31
C ALA A 245 11.80 9.29 0.54
N VAL A 246 11.34 8.82 1.71
CA VAL A 246 9.92 8.83 2.09
C VAL A 246 9.42 10.26 2.27
N HIS A 247 10.20 11.11 2.94
CA HIS A 247 9.85 12.52 3.13
C HIS A 247 9.79 13.29 1.81
N ASP A 248 10.68 13.01 0.87
CA ASP A 248 10.67 13.62 -0.46
C ASP A 248 9.40 13.21 -1.23
N CYS A 249 8.98 11.95 -1.15
CA CYS A 249 7.70 11.53 -1.73
C CYS A 249 6.51 12.26 -1.10
N LEU A 250 6.50 12.41 0.23
CA LEU A 250 5.44 13.11 0.95
C LEU A 250 5.43 14.60 0.60
N LYS A 251 6.58 15.26 0.43
CA LYS A 251 6.69 16.64 -0.05
C LYS A 251 6.05 16.78 -1.43
N THR A 252 6.37 15.87 -2.36
CA THR A 252 5.76 15.84 -3.70
C THR A 252 4.25 15.69 -3.62
N TRP A 253 3.75 14.72 -2.84
CA TRP A 253 2.32 14.48 -2.68
C TRP A 253 1.59 15.68 -2.08
N VAL A 254 2.13 16.27 -1.01
CA VAL A 254 1.53 17.42 -0.31
C VAL A 254 1.53 18.66 -1.20
N SER A 255 2.61 18.92 -1.95
CA SER A 255 2.66 20.03 -2.91
C SER A 255 1.63 19.86 -4.02
N ALA A 256 1.57 18.66 -4.60
CA ALA A 256 0.62 18.29 -5.65
C ALA A 256 -0.84 18.44 -5.17
N ALA A 257 -1.13 17.97 -3.95
CA ALA A 257 -2.45 18.09 -3.34
C ALA A 257 -2.83 19.55 -3.08
N ARG A 258 -1.89 20.39 -2.60
CA ARG A 258 -2.10 21.82 -2.40
C ARG A 258 -2.49 22.53 -3.70
N ASP A 259 -1.76 22.26 -4.78
CA ASP A 259 -1.95 22.96 -6.05
C ASP A 259 -3.28 22.55 -6.72
N ASP A 260 -3.74 21.31 -6.51
CA ASP A 260 -5.06 20.82 -6.92
C ASP A 260 -6.21 21.21 -5.97
N GLY A 261 -5.94 21.94 -4.89
CA GLY A 261 -6.93 22.32 -3.87
C GLY A 261 -7.47 21.15 -3.04
N TRP A 262 -6.76 20.02 -2.99
CA TRP A 262 -7.09 18.85 -2.17
C TRP A 262 -6.68 19.06 -0.71
N ASP A 263 -7.42 18.47 0.24
CA ASP A 263 -7.05 18.56 1.66
C ASP A 263 -5.79 17.75 1.95
N PHE A 264 -4.67 18.46 2.16
CA PHE A 264 -3.37 17.87 2.43
C PHE A 264 -2.97 17.91 3.91
N LYS A 265 -3.79 18.52 4.79
CA LYS A 265 -3.40 18.82 6.19
C LYS A 265 -3.07 17.56 6.98
N PHE A 266 -3.90 16.53 6.86
CA PHE A 266 -3.69 15.29 7.62
C PHE A 266 -2.37 14.59 7.25
N VAL A 267 -2.04 14.52 5.96
CA VAL A 267 -0.76 13.91 5.52
C VAL A 267 0.42 14.76 5.99
N ARG A 268 0.28 16.08 5.90
CA ARG A 268 1.33 17.05 6.25
C ARG A 268 1.63 17.13 7.74
N GLU A 269 0.61 17.21 8.58
CA GLU A 269 0.71 17.57 10.01
C GLU A 269 0.30 16.41 10.92
N GLY A 270 -0.58 15.54 10.43
CA GLY A 270 -1.10 14.40 11.17
C GLY A 270 -2.43 14.64 11.85
N PRO A 271 -2.81 13.76 12.78
CA PRO A 271 -4.02 13.94 13.55
C PRO A 271 -3.92 15.23 14.38
N GLU A 272 -5.01 16.00 14.41
CA GLU A 272 -5.04 17.27 15.15
C GLU A 272 -4.71 17.05 16.63
N PRO A 273 -3.93 17.97 17.27
CA PRO A 273 -3.63 17.90 18.69
C PRO A 273 -4.94 17.86 19.51
N GLY A 274 -5.20 16.73 20.18
CA GLY A 274 -6.43 16.50 20.95
C GLY A 274 -7.38 15.45 20.35
N SER A 275 -7.11 14.97 19.14
CA SER A 275 -7.84 13.84 18.56
C SER A 275 -7.68 12.58 19.43
N PRO A 276 -8.75 11.79 19.69
CA PRO A 276 -8.65 10.58 20.48
C PRO A 276 -7.62 9.60 19.88
N LYS A 277 -6.52 9.35 20.59
CA LYS A 277 -5.44 8.43 20.17
C LYS A 277 -5.87 6.95 20.17
N LYS A 278 -7.09 6.65 20.64
CA LYS A 278 -7.70 5.33 20.67
C LYS A 278 -9.10 5.47 20.11
N SER A 279 -9.51 4.53 19.26
CA SER A 279 -10.93 4.30 18.98
C SER A 279 -11.66 4.23 20.32
N PRO A 280 -12.90 4.75 20.46
CA PRO A 280 -13.68 4.56 21.66
C PRO A 280 -13.66 3.06 21.96
N ILE A 281 -13.00 2.69 23.05
CA ILE A 281 -13.20 1.36 23.62
C ILE A 281 -14.70 1.35 23.84
N LYS A 282 -15.42 0.47 23.11
CA LYS A 282 -16.82 0.21 23.42
C LYS A 282 -16.80 -0.09 24.89
N SER A 283 -17.24 0.86 25.71
CA SER A 283 -17.33 0.62 27.13
C SER A 283 -18.28 -0.55 27.22
N SER A 284 -17.77 -1.71 27.63
CA SER A 284 -18.60 -2.70 28.30
C SER A 284 -19.01 -2.06 29.62
N SER A 285 -19.79 -0.99 29.52
CA SER A 285 -20.82 -0.72 30.49
C SER A 285 -21.60 -2.02 30.54
N LYS A 286 -21.35 -2.80 31.59
CA LYS A 286 -22.22 -3.88 32.00
C LYS A 286 -23.59 -3.21 32.15
N LYS A 287 -24.38 -3.18 31.08
CA LYS A 287 -25.83 -3.13 31.23
C LYS A 287 -26.16 -4.29 32.15
N PRO A 288 -27.08 -4.13 33.12
CA PRO A 288 -27.58 -5.26 33.89
C PRO A 288 -27.95 -6.34 32.87
N ILE A 289 -27.48 -7.56 33.10
CA ILE A 289 -27.83 -8.71 32.28
C ILE A 289 -29.36 -8.82 32.39
N GLU A 290 -30.10 -8.37 31.38
CA GLU A 290 -31.48 -8.79 31.21
C GLU A 290 -31.41 -10.30 31.01
N GLU A 291 -32.09 -11.05 31.89
CA GLU A 291 -32.18 -12.50 31.77
C GLU A 291 -32.64 -12.84 30.35
N PRO A 292 -31.95 -13.76 29.65
CA PRO A 292 -32.40 -14.18 28.33
C PRO A 292 -33.85 -14.68 28.43
N PRO A 293 -34.72 -14.32 27.46
CA PRO A 293 -36.12 -14.69 27.51
C PRO A 293 -36.25 -16.21 27.60
N LYS A 294 -36.87 -16.68 28.69
CA LYS A 294 -37.08 -18.11 28.95
C LYS A 294 -38.06 -18.63 27.88
N LEU A 295 -37.53 -19.36 26.90
CA LEU A 295 -38.35 -20.20 26.03
C LEU A 295 -38.96 -21.30 26.91
N ALA A 296 -40.25 -21.21 27.19
CA ALA A 296 -40.98 -22.30 27.82
C ALA A 296 -41.16 -23.43 26.78
N LEU A 297 -40.26 -24.39 26.81
CA LEU A 297 -40.46 -25.68 26.14
C LEU A 297 -41.10 -26.61 27.17
N ASP A 298 -42.43 -26.74 27.12
CA ASP A 298 -43.16 -27.80 27.83
C ASP A 298 -42.79 -29.15 27.18
N ILE A 299 -41.74 -29.76 27.72
CA ILE A 299 -41.42 -31.16 27.47
C ILE A 299 -41.43 -31.85 28.83
N ASP A 300 -42.55 -32.53 29.08
CA ASP A 300 -42.81 -33.31 30.28
C ASP A 300 -41.91 -34.56 30.26
N LEU A 301 -40.80 -34.50 31.00
CA LEU A 301 -39.90 -35.63 31.21
C LEU A 301 -39.82 -35.89 32.72
N GLU A 302 -40.57 -36.89 33.14
CA GLU A 302 -40.65 -37.40 34.50
C GLU A 302 -39.27 -37.56 35.15
N LYS A 303 -39.04 -36.80 36.23
CA LYS A 303 -37.87 -36.95 37.10
C LYS A 303 -38.00 -38.24 37.93
N LYS A 304 -37.21 -39.26 37.60
CA LYS A 304 -36.75 -40.26 38.59
C LYS A 304 -35.34 -39.92 39.03
N SER A 305 -35.23 -39.29 40.20
CA SER A 305 -33.97 -39.16 40.92
C SER A 305 -33.66 -40.44 41.71
N PRO A 306 -32.38 -40.83 41.79
CA PRO A 306 -31.87 -41.31 43.06
C PRO A 306 -30.62 -40.55 43.52
N SER A 307 -30.73 -40.10 44.78
CA SER A 307 -29.72 -40.02 45.85
C SER A 307 -28.27 -39.67 45.53
N ARG A 308 -27.85 -38.54 46.10
CA ARG A 308 -26.46 -38.15 46.42
C ARG A 308 -25.73 -39.25 47.20
N ILE A 309 -24.49 -39.51 46.81
CA ILE A 309 -23.43 -39.98 47.70
C ILE A 309 -22.30 -38.96 47.65
N SER A 310 -21.92 -38.48 48.83
CA SER A 310 -20.74 -37.67 49.13
C SER A 310 -19.48 -38.51 49.09
N ASP A 311 -18.33 -37.87 48.85
CA ASP A 311 -17.00 -38.07 49.47
C ASP A 311 -15.96 -37.52 48.46
N ILE A 312 -15.32 -36.38 48.72
CA ILE A 312 -14.06 -36.19 49.50
C ILE A 312 -12.93 -37.10 49.00
N ASP A 313 -12.04 -36.50 48.21
CA ASP A 313 -10.56 -36.53 48.24
C ASP A 313 -10.08 -36.05 46.85
N GLY A 314 -9.05 -35.22 46.66
CA GLY A 314 -7.90 -34.93 47.48
C GLY A 314 -6.69 -34.85 46.54
N TRP A 315 -6.04 -33.68 46.50
CA TRP A 315 -4.61 -33.44 46.22
C TRP A 315 -4.01 -33.55 44.80
N ILE A 316 -3.32 -32.43 44.48
CA ILE A 316 -2.18 -32.19 43.56
C ILE A 316 -2.48 -32.07 42.07
#